data_AF-A0A503WZB1-F1
#
_entry.id   AF-A0A503WZB1-F1
#
_cell.length_a   1.000
_cell.length_b   1.000
_cell.length_c   1.000
_cell.angle_alpha   90.00
_cell.angle_beta   90.00
_cell.angle_gamma   90.00
#
_symmetry.space_group_name_H-M   'P 1'
#
loop_
_entity.id
_entity.type
_entity.pdbx_description
1 polymer ?
#
loop_
_entity_poly.entity_id
_entity_poly.type
_entity_poly.pdbx_seq_one_letter_code
_entity_poly.pdbx_strand_id
1 'polypeptide(L)' 'MLARPDAYRCIECGLPYRATGFSYYHGDLANGAAYWSDRGILCSPKCSLAHHRKRAAEGTLQQEPAPDPFEFQPNGRR' A
#
# COMPACT_ATOMS: atom_id res chain seq x y z
N MET A 1 23.16 -6.36 -6.66
CA MET A 1 21.90 -5.60 -6.74
C MET A 1 20.81 -6.57 -7.19
N LEU A 2 20.18 -7.31 -6.27
CA LEU A 2 19.09 -8.22 -6.65
C LEU A 2 17.84 -7.37 -6.91
N ALA A 3 17.31 -7.44 -8.13
CA ALA A 3 16.02 -6.88 -8.47
C ALA A 3 14.97 -7.47 -7.51
N ARG A 4 14.57 -6.72 -6.48
CA ARG A 4 13.38 -7.06 -5.68
C ARG A 4 12.25 -7.13 -6.71
N PRO A 5 11.50 -8.25 -6.76
CA PRO A 5 10.48 -8.40 -7.78
C PRO A 5 9.56 -7.18 -7.74
N ASP A 6 9.02 -6.85 -8.90
CA ASP A 6 7.95 -5.90 -9.20
C ASP A 6 6.63 -6.29 -8.45
N ALA A 7 6.76 -6.65 -7.18
CA ALA A 7 5.87 -7.51 -6.41
C ALA A 7 4.86 -6.71 -5.62
N TYR A 8 5.14 -5.44 -5.37
CA TYR A 8 4.18 -4.56 -4.73
C TYR A 8 3.23 -4.00 -5.78
N ARG A 9 1.94 -4.25 -5.57
CA ARG A 9 0.85 -3.77 -6.39
C ARG A 9 -0.18 -3.11 -5.49
N CYS A 10 -0.91 -2.15 -6.03
CA CYS A 10 -2.05 -1.58 -5.33
C CYS A 10 -3.04 -2.70 -4.98
N ILE A 11 -3.39 -2.87 -3.71
CA ILE A 11 -4.30 -3.93 -3.27
C ILE A 11 -5.74 -3.72 -3.74
N GLU A 12 -6.08 -2.52 -4.23
CA GLU A 12 -7.42 -2.18 -4.72
C GLU A 12 -7.59 -2.33 -6.23
N CYS A 13 -6.58 -1.96 -7.02
CA CYS A 13 -6.68 -1.93 -8.49
C CYS A 13 -5.58 -2.72 -9.21
N GLY A 14 -4.61 -3.27 -8.49
CA GLY A 14 -3.51 -4.06 -9.06
C GLY A 14 -2.42 -3.26 -9.77
N LEU A 15 -2.49 -1.91 -9.77
CA LEU A 15 -1.48 -1.06 -10.42
C LEU A 15 -0.08 -1.38 -9.85
N PRO A 16 0.92 -1.65 -10.71
CA PRO A 16 2.28 -1.94 -10.24
C PRO A 16 2.89 -0.74 -9.50
N TYR A 17 3.62 -1.03 -8.43
CA TYR A 17 4.50 -0.06 -7.82
C TYR A 17 5.52 0.43 -8.85
N ARG A 18 5.86 1.72 -8.86
CA ARG A 18 6.72 2.37 -9.90
C ARG A 18 6.05 2.68 -11.23
N ALA A 19 4.79 2.25 -11.44
CA ALA A 19 4.04 2.65 -12.62
C ALA A 19 3.62 4.13 -12.57
N THR A 20 3.46 4.73 -13.74
CA THR A 20 2.87 6.08 -13.87
C THR A 20 1.50 6.12 -13.19
N GLY A 21 1.26 7.16 -12.39
CA GLY A 21 0.02 7.32 -11.61
C GLY A 21 0.07 6.71 -10.20
N PHE A 22 1.17 6.07 -9.81
CA PHE A 22 1.41 5.69 -8.42
C PHE A 22 1.89 6.91 -7.62
N SER A 23 1.23 7.22 -6.51
CA SER A 23 1.55 8.35 -5.64
C SER A 23 2.60 7.97 -4.58
N TYR A 24 3.62 8.82 -4.43
CA TYR A 24 4.71 8.64 -3.47
C TYR A 24 4.70 9.71 -2.39
N TYR A 25 5.23 9.38 -1.22
CA TYR A 25 5.34 10.35 -0.13
C TYR A 25 6.30 11.49 -0.54
N HIS A 26 5.81 12.74 -0.48
CA HIS A 26 6.47 13.92 -1.06
C HIS A 26 6.79 13.82 -2.57
N GLY A 27 6.10 12.94 -3.30
CA GLY A 27 6.36 12.71 -4.73
C GLY A 27 7.67 11.98 -5.05
N ASP A 28 8.38 11.50 -4.03
CA ASP A 28 9.68 10.82 -4.20
C ASP A 28 9.56 9.30 -3.99
N LEU A 29 9.95 8.54 -5.01
CA LEU A 29 9.98 7.08 -4.99
C LEU A 29 10.84 6.50 -3.86
N ALA A 30 11.90 7.23 -3.45
CA ALA A 30 12.77 6.81 -2.35
C ALA A 30 12.03 6.80 -1.00
N ASN A 31 11.02 7.67 -0.83
CA ASN A 31 10.20 7.77 0.37
C ASN A 31 9.06 6.74 0.40
N GLY A 32 8.84 6.00 -0.69
CA GLY A 32 7.83 4.97 -0.73
C GLY A 32 6.42 5.43 -1.12
N ALA A 33 5.45 4.52 -1.01
CA ALA A 33 4.05 4.80 -1.34
C ALA A 33 3.47 5.87 -0.40
N ALA A 34 2.74 6.84 -0.96
CA ALA A 34 2.05 7.86 -0.15
C ALA A 34 0.90 7.29 0.69
N TYR A 35 0.33 6.16 0.27
CA TYR A 35 -0.86 5.55 0.88
C TYR A 35 -0.63 4.05 1.07
N TRP A 36 -0.97 3.55 2.26
CA TRP A 36 -0.88 2.13 2.61
C TRP A 36 -1.87 1.78 3.73
N SER A 37 -2.01 0.49 4.00
CA SER A 37 -2.73 -0.08 5.13
C SER A 37 -2.00 -1.31 5.68
N ASP A 38 -2.55 -1.91 6.74
CA ASP A 38 -2.15 -3.21 7.29
C ASP A 38 -2.10 -4.33 6.22
N ARG A 39 -2.87 -4.18 5.14
CA ARG A 39 -2.99 -5.18 4.07
C ARG A 39 -2.09 -4.90 2.86
N GLY A 40 -1.40 -3.76 2.80
CA GLY A 40 -0.48 -3.41 1.72
C GLY A 40 -0.61 -1.99 1.21
N ILE A 41 -0.03 -1.72 0.03
CA ILE A 41 0.09 -0.37 -0.52
C ILE A 41 -1.07 0.02 -1.45
N LEU A 42 -1.29 1.32 -1.58
CA LEU A 42 -2.36 1.92 -2.37
C LEU A 42 -1.78 2.98 -3.31
N CYS A 43 -2.18 2.96 -4.59
CA CYS A 43 -1.56 3.82 -5.59
C CYS A 43 -2.00 5.30 -5.55
N SER A 44 -3.12 5.61 -4.90
CA SER A 44 -3.74 6.94 -4.99
C SER A 44 -4.73 7.22 -3.85
N PRO A 45 -5.09 8.50 -3.60
CA PRO A 45 -6.13 8.85 -2.62
C PRO A 45 -7.47 8.16 -2.94
N LYS A 46 -7.79 8.02 -4.23
CA LYS A 46 -9.00 7.32 -4.69
C LYS A 46 -9.04 5.87 -4.23
N CYS A 47 -7.93 5.13 -4.39
CA CYS A 47 -7.84 3.74 -3.92
C CYS A 47 -7.85 3.68 -2.40
N SER A 48 -7.21 4.62 -1.70
CA SER A 48 -7.26 4.67 -0.24
C SER A 48 -8.68 4.84 0.30
N LEU A 49 -9.46 5.78 -0.26
CA LEU A 49 -10.85 5.97 0.13
C LEU A 49 -11.74 4.77 -0.23
N ALA A 50 -11.50 4.15 -1.39
CA ALA A 50 -12.22 2.94 -1.79
C ALA A 50 -11.94 1.78 -0.81
N HIS A 51 -10.67 1.58 -0.44
CA HIS A 51 -10.26 0.58 0.54
C HIS A 51 -10.94 0.81 1.89
N HIS A 52 -10.88 2.05 2.41
CA HIS A 52 -11.50 2.40 3.68
C HIS A 52 -13.00 2.11 3.69
N ARG A 53 -13.73 2.47 2.61
CA ARG A 53 -15.17 2.19 2.49
C ARG A 53 -15.49 0.70 2.48
N LYS A 54 -14.68 -0.12 1.78
CA LYS A 54 -14.83 -1.59 1.80
C LYS A 54 -14.65 -2.15 3.21
N ARG A 55 -13.58 -1.74 3.90
CA ARG A 55 -13.30 -2.16 5.28
C ARG A 55 -14.39 -1.72 6.25
N ALA A 56 -14.96 -0.53 6.07
CA ALA A 56 -16.09 -0.04 6.85
C ALA A 56 -17.33 -0.92 6.67
N ALA A 57 -17.67 -1.28 5.43
CA ALA A 57 -18.79 -2.17 5.12
C ALA A 57 -18.58 -3.59 5.67
N GLU A 58 -17.33 -4.07 5.68
CA GLU A 58 -16.95 -5.36 6.26
C GLU A 58 -16.87 -5.35 7.80
N GLY A 59 -16.91 -4.17 8.44
CA GLY A 59 -16.68 -4.04 9.87
C GLY A 59 -15.23 -4.35 10.30
N THR A 60 -14.27 -4.25 9.37
CA THR A 60 -12.86 -4.63 9.59
C THR A 60 -11.91 -3.42 9.61
N LEU A 61 -12.44 -2.22 9.88
CA LEU A 61 -11.62 -1.02 10.06
C LEU A 61 -10.64 -1.21 11.21
N GLN A 62 -9.40 -0.78 10.98
CA GLN A 62 -8.38 -0.75 12.03
C GLN A 62 -8.69 0.39 13.00
N GLN A 63 -8.51 0.13 14.30
CA GLN A 63 -8.64 1.12 15.36
C GLN A 63 -7.31 1.82 15.66
N GLU A 64 -6.21 1.24 15.19
CA GLU A 64 -4.86 1.75 15.35
C GLU A 64 -4.30 2.17 13.98
N PRO A 65 -3.36 3.13 13.94
CA PRO A 65 -2.67 3.50 12.71
C PRO A 65 -2.02 2.29 12.04
N ALA A 66 -2.06 2.24 10.71
CA ALA A 66 -1.36 1.20 9.98
C ALA A 66 0.16 1.27 10.28
N PRO A 67 0.82 0.12 10.51
CA PRO A 67 2.27 0.09 10.70
C PRO A 67 2.98 0.60 9.45
N ASP A 68 4.25 1.02 9.60
CA ASP A 68 5.05 1.46 8.46
C ASP A 68 5.15 0.32 7.41
N PRO A 69 4.90 0.59 6.12
CA PRO A 69 4.80 -0.45 5.09
C PRO A 69 6.16 -1.04 4.70
N PHE A 70 7.27 -0.45 5.15
CA PHE A 70 8.64 -0.95 4.97
C PHE A 70 9.20 -1.61 6.24
N GLU A 71 8.68 -1.29 7.42
CA GLU A 71 8.92 -2.07 8.64
C GLU A 71 8.04 -3.34 8.68
N PHE A 72 6.84 -3.29 8.10
CA PHE A 72 5.93 -4.42 8.00
C PHE A 72 6.23 -5.27 6.76
N GLN A 73 7.02 -6.34 6.93
CA GLN A 73 7.05 -7.42 5.94
C GLN A 73 5.81 -8.30 6.14
N PRO A 74 4.84 -8.36 5.20
CA PRO A 74 3.65 -9.20 5.36
C PRO A 74 3.94 -10.71 5.21
N ASN A 75 5.20 -11.15 5.36
CA ASN A 75 5.58 -12.55 5.43
C ASN A 75 6.94 -12.71 6.12
N GLY A 76 6.90 -12.91 7.44
CA GLY A 76 7.78 -13.91 8.02
C GLY A 76 7.34 -15.28 7.51
N ARG A 77 7.86 -15.71 6.36
CA ARG A 77 7.86 -17.13 5.99
C ARG A 77 9.24 -17.69 6.35
N ARG A 78 9.22 -18.64 7.30
CA ARG A 78 10.32 -19.58 7.58
C ARG A 78 10.85 -20.20 6.28
#